data_AF-A0A3M1AQB2-F1
#
_entry.id   AF-A0A3M1AQB2-F1
#
_cell.length_a   1.000
_cell.length_b   1.000
_cell.length_c   1.000
_cell.angle_alpha   90.00
_cell.angle_beta   90.00
_cell.angle_gamma   90.00
#
_symmetry.space_group_name_H-M   'P 1'
#
loop_
_entity.id
_entity.type
_entity.pdbx_description
1 polymer ?
#
loop_
_entity_poly.entity_id
_entity_poly.type
_entity_poly.pdbx_seq_one_letter_code
_entity_poly.pdbx_strand_id
1 'polypeptide(L)'
;MVVLLLALVGMTAAPSGCMTPKLVTIVDPHQRASINDTRVTVVLNVDETVDIGSLRVTLNNEDITQMFTLNGTTATAVGVPVVPDLNVLRAEVVDDRGGIRSSDAVQFTAGPEPVDM
;
A
#
# COMPACT_ATOMS: atom_id res chain seq x y z
N MET A 1 47.54 24.76 22.61
CA MET A 1 46.71 23.93 23.52
C MET A 1 45.27 24.11 23.06
N VAL A 2 44.72 23.08 22.43
CA VAL A 2 43.41 23.09 21.76
C VAL A 2 42.33 22.85 22.81
N VAL A 3 41.33 23.73 22.90
CA VAL A 3 40.09 23.48 23.66
C VAL A 3 38.97 23.37 22.64
N LEU A 4 38.66 22.12 22.28
CA LEU A 4 37.58 21.73 21.39
C LEU A 4 36.27 21.79 22.18
N LEU A 5 35.42 22.77 21.86
CA LEU A 5 34.06 22.87 22.41
C LEU A 5 33.21 21.77 21.75
N LEU A 6 32.88 20.71 22.48
CA LEU A 6 31.92 19.70 22.03
C LEU A 6 30.54 20.35 21.92
N ALA A 7 30.04 20.50 20.68
CA ALA A 7 28.63 20.71 20.43
C ALA A 7 27.90 19.37 20.65
N LEU A 8 27.22 19.25 21.80
CA LEU A 8 26.20 18.22 22.02
C LEU A 8 25.05 18.52 21.04
N VAL A 9 25.07 17.88 19.88
CA VAL A 9 23.89 17.79 19.04
C VAL A 9 22.89 16.94 19.82
N GLY A 10 21.84 17.59 20.32
CA GLY A 10 20.69 16.90 20.88
C GLY A 10 20.17 15.91 19.86
N MET A 11 20.42 14.63 20.11
CA MET A 11 19.69 13.55 19.49
C MET A 11 18.25 13.71 19.95
N THR A 12 17.46 14.47 19.18
CA THR A 12 16.01 14.42 19.30
C THR A 12 15.63 12.98 18.98
N ALA A 13 15.34 12.21 20.02
CA ALA A 13 14.64 10.95 19.88
C ALA A 13 13.40 11.26 19.02
N ALA A 14 13.26 10.58 17.88
CA ALA A 14 11.96 10.53 17.22
C ALA A 14 10.96 10.08 18.31
N PRO A 15 9.83 10.78 18.50
CA PRO A 15 8.85 10.31 19.45
C PRO A 15 8.52 8.88 19.04
N SER A 16 8.67 7.95 19.97
CA SER A 16 8.03 6.63 19.92
C SER A 16 6.52 6.90 19.95
N GLY A 17 5.99 7.42 18.85
CA GLY A 17 4.58 7.41 18.56
C GLY A 17 4.18 5.96 18.62
N CYS A 18 3.12 5.68 19.37
CA CYS A 18 2.48 4.37 19.39
C CYS A 18 2.26 3.98 17.91
N MET A 19 3.18 3.21 17.32
CA MET A 19 3.04 2.71 15.97
C MET A 19 1.96 1.66 16.10
N THR A 20 0.71 2.05 15.90
CA THR A 20 -0.34 1.09 15.66
C THR A 20 0.17 0.21 14.53
N PRO A 21 0.34 -1.11 14.72
CA PRO A 21 0.85 -1.97 13.68
C PRO A 21 -0.07 -1.83 12.47
N LYS A 22 0.53 -1.57 11.31
CA LYS A 22 -0.22 -1.40 10.07
C LYS A 22 -0.72 -2.77 9.64
N LEU A 23 -2.03 -2.99 9.73
CA LEU A 23 -2.65 -4.29 9.48
C LEU A 23 -2.72 -4.66 8.00
N VAL A 24 -2.52 -3.68 7.11
CA VAL A 24 -2.42 -3.89 5.66
C VAL A 24 -1.40 -2.96 5.05
N THR A 25 -0.56 -3.48 4.17
CA THR A 25 0.44 -2.71 3.42
C THR A 25 0.38 -3.10 1.95
N ILE A 26 0.37 -2.11 1.06
CA ILE A 26 0.50 -2.33 -0.38
C ILE A 26 1.98 -2.56 -0.67
N VAL A 27 2.30 -3.75 -1.18
CA VAL A 27 3.66 -4.14 -1.56
C VAL A 27 3.92 -3.74 -3.01
N ASP A 28 2.98 -4.07 -3.90
CA ASP A 28 3.02 -3.72 -5.31
C ASP A 28 1.61 -3.33 -5.80
N PRO A 29 1.44 -2.31 -6.64
CA PRO A 29 2.48 -1.40 -7.15
C PRO A 29 3.06 -0.46 -6.08
N HIS A 30 4.33 -0.08 -6.22
CA HIS A 30 4.95 0.90 -5.34
C HIS A 30 4.43 2.32 -5.56
N GLN A 31 4.54 3.16 -4.53
CA GLN A 31 4.24 4.59 -4.62
C GLN A 31 5.06 5.25 -5.73
N ARG A 32 4.35 5.91 -6.66
CA ARG A 32 4.86 6.60 -7.87
C ARG A 32 5.53 5.67 -8.88
N ALA A 33 5.21 4.37 -8.87
CA ALA A 33 5.60 3.47 -9.93
C ALA A 33 5.04 3.92 -11.29
N SER A 34 5.76 3.62 -12.36
CA SER A 34 5.31 3.82 -13.75
C SER A 34 5.27 2.48 -14.44
N ILE A 35 4.07 2.05 -14.78
CA ILE A 35 3.75 0.78 -15.42
C ILE A 35 3.43 1.10 -16.88
N ASN A 36 3.93 0.32 -17.84
CA ASN A 36 3.62 0.50 -19.25
C ASN A 36 2.69 -0.61 -19.71
N ASP A 37 1.54 -0.74 -19.05
CA ASP A 37 0.55 -1.79 -19.28
C ASP A 37 -0.82 -1.30 -18.79
N THR A 38 -1.90 -1.87 -19.32
CA THR A 38 -3.29 -1.66 -18.87
C THR A 38 -3.71 -2.64 -17.79
N ARG A 39 -2.82 -3.56 -17.39
CA ARG A 39 -3.06 -4.52 -16.31
C ARG A 39 -1.90 -4.54 -15.32
N VAL A 40 -2.21 -4.68 -14.04
CA VAL A 40 -1.21 -4.76 -12.97
C VAL A 40 -1.47 -5.96 -12.06
N THR A 41 -0.40 -6.48 -11.45
CA THR A 41 -0.52 -7.40 -10.31
C THR A 41 -0.47 -6.58 -9.04
N VAL A 42 -1.49 -6.68 -8.20
CA VAL A 42 -1.52 -6.03 -6.89
C VAL A 42 -1.16 -7.04 -5.82
N VAL A 43 -0.20 -6.69 -4.98
CA VAL A 43 0.26 -7.51 -3.86
C VAL A 43 0.11 -6.71 -2.58
N LEU A 44 -0.56 -7.30 -1.60
CA LEU A 44 -0.75 -6.74 -0.27
C LEU A 44 -0.17 -7.69 0.77
N ASN A 45 0.48 -7.13 1.78
CA ASN A 45 0.73 -7.83 3.03
C ASN A 45 -0.37 -7.47 4.01
N VAL A 46 -0.99 -8.49 4.58
CA VAL A 46 -2.09 -8.40 5.54
C VAL A 46 -1.62 -9.11 6.81
N ASP A 47 -1.84 -8.46 7.96
CA ASP A 47 -1.49 -9.04 9.26
C ASP A 47 -2.26 -10.33 9.54
N GLU A 48 -1.63 -11.29 10.22
CA GLU A 48 -2.21 -12.61 10.49
C GLU A 48 -3.48 -12.57 11.36
N THR A 49 -3.70 -11.46 12.07
CA THR A 49 -4.89 -11.25 12.90
C THR A 49 -6.11 -10.76 12.12
N VAL A 50 -5.96 -10.44 10.84
CA VAL A 50 -7.01 -9.86 10.00
C VAL A 50 -7.70 -10.96 9.19
N ASP A 51 -9.02 -11.05 9.36
CA ASP A 51 -9.86 -11.86 8.48
C ASP A 51 -9.95 -11.23 7.08
N ILE A 52 -9.92 -12.06 6.03
CA ILE A 52 -10.06 -11.58 4.65
C ILE A 52 -11.37 -10.81 4.42
N GLY A 53 -12.43 -11.14 5.16
CA GLY A 53 -13.72 -10.43 5.10
C GLY A 53 -13.66 -8.99 5.59
N SER A 54 -12.60 -8.63 6.32
CA SER A 54 -12.31 -7.26 6.77
C SER A 54 -11.46 -6.48 5.77
N LEU A 55 -10.91 -7.12 4.73
CA LEU A 55 -10.14 -6.41 3.72
C LEU A 55 -11.08 -5.71 2.73
N ARG A 56 -10.84 -4.42 2.49
CA ARG A 56 -11.46 -3.66 1.41
C ARG A 56 -10.38 -3.06 0.54
N VAL A 57 -10.44 -3.29 -0.77
CA VAL A 57 -9.48 -2.73 -1.72
C VAL A 57 -10.21 -1.97 -2.80
N THR A 58 -9.83 -0.72 -3.02
CA THR A 58 -10.40 0.12 -4.06
C THR A 58 -9.32 0.63 -5.00
N LEU A 59 -9.63 0.68 -6.29
CA LEU A 59 -8.79 1.27 -7.33
C LEU A 59 -9.60 2.34 -8.05
N ASN A 60 -9.14 3.58 -8.04
CA ASN A 60 -9.86 4.72 -8.61
C ASN A 60 -11.32 4.81 -8.14
N ASN A 61 -11.53 4.50 -6.85
CA ASN A 61 -12.83 4.46 -6.17
C ASN A 61 -13.75 3.27 -6.54
N GLU A 62 -13.31 2.35 -7.41
CA GLU A 62 -14.00 1.08 -7.70
C GLU A 62 -13.54 0.00 -6.72
N ASP A 63 -14.48 -0.79 -6.19
CA ASP A 63 -14.15 -1.93 -5.31
C ASP A 63 -13.62 -3.11 -6.15
N ILE A 64 -12.40 -3.53 -5.84
CA ILE A 64 -11.72 -4.65 -6.49
C ILE A 64 -11.41 -5.79 -5.50
N THR A 65 -12.01 -5.76 -4.31
CA THR A 65 -11.73 -6.69 -3.21
C THR A 65 -11.90 -8.15 -3.65
N GLN A 66 -12.91 -8.42 -4.46
CA GLN A 66 -13.23 -9.76 -4.97
C GLN A 66 -12.16 -10.34 -5.93
N MET A 67 -11.22 -9.54 -6.40
CA MET A 67 -10.13 -9.99 -7.27
C MET A 67 -8.97 -10.64 -6.49
N PHE A 68 -8.94 -10.46 -5.16
CA PHE A 68 -7.83 -10.91 -4.33
C PHE A 68 -8.01 -12.36 -3.88
N THR A 69 -6.92 -13.11 -3.95
CA THR A 69 -6.76 -14.40 -3.27
C THR A 69 -5.77 -14.22 -2.12
N LEU A 70 -6.18 -14.62 -0.91
CA LEU A 70 -5.30 -14.60 0.27
C LEU A 70 -4.58 -15.95 0.42
N ASN A 71 -3.26 -15.90 0.49
CA ASN A 71 -2.39 -17.04 0.79
C ASN A 71 -1.55 -16.69 2.02
N GLY A 72 -1.97 -17.17 3.19
CA GLY A 72 -1.36 -16.77 4.46
C GLY A 72 -1.55 -15.27 4.72
N THR A 73 -0.46 -14.52 4.88
CA THR A 73 -0.45 -13.06 5.10
C THR A 73 -0.30 -12.25 3.82
N THR A 74 -0.39 -12.89 2.64
CA THR A 74 -0.24 -12.20 1.35
C THR A 74 -1.51 -12.30 0.54
N ALA A 75 -2.12 -11.16 0.22
CA ALA A 75 -3.25 -11.08 -0.70
C ALA A 75 -2.75 -10.65 -2.07
N THR A 76 -3.12 -11.39 -3.12
CA THR A 76 -2.68 -11.11 -4.50
C THR A 76 -3.87 -11.05 -5.44
N ALA A 77 -3.90 -10.03 -6.29
CA ALA A 77 -4.82 -9.92 -7.42
C ALA A 77 -4.00 -9.75 -8.71
N VAL A 78 -4.22 -10.62 -9.70
CA VAL A 78 -3.47 -10.60 -10.97
C VAL A 78 -4.34 -10.02 -12.07
N GLY A 79 -3.74 -9.21 -12.94
CA GLY A 79 -4.42 -8.68 -14.13
C GLY A 79 -5.51 -7.66 -13.80
N VAL A 80 -5.33 -6.90 -12.72
CA VAL A 80 -6.23 -5.82 -12.31
C VAL A 80 -6.22 -4.74 -13.39
N PRO A 81 -7.37 -4.38 -13.97
CA PRO A 81 -7.43 -3.36 -15.01
C PRO A 81 -7.10 -1.98 -14.44
N VAL A 82 -6.24 -1.24 -15.12
CA VAL A 82 -5.83 0.13 -14.76
C VAL A 82 -6.10 1.07 -15.93
N VAL A 83 -6.35 2.35 -15.63
CA VAL A 83 -6.55 3.36 -16.68
C VAL A 83 -5.21 4.00 -17.06
N PRO A 84 -5.01 4.44 -18.31
CA PRO A 84 -3.85 5.26 -18.64
C PRO A 84 -3.74 6.47 -17.70
N ASP A 85 -2.50 6.90 -17.47
CA ASP A 85 -2.13 7.96 -16.52
C ASP A 85 -2.31 7.54 -15.05
N LEU A 86 -2.82 8.45 -14.21
CA LEU A 86 -2.80 8.33 -12.76
C LEU A 86 -3.86 7.34 -12.25
N ASN A 87 -3.40 6.38 -11.44
CA ASN A 87 -4.22 5.45 -10.71
C ASN A 87 -3.98 5.60 -9.19
N VAL A 88 -5.04 5.45 -8.40
CA VAL A 88 -4.99 5.48 -6.94
C VAL A 88 -5.51 4.15 -6.40
N LEU A 89 -4.63 3.36 -5.80
CA LEU A 89 -4.98 2.12 -5.12
C LEU A 89 -5.02 2.37 -3.61
N ARG A 90 -6.09 1.92 -2.96
CA ARG A 90 -6.27 2.01 -1.52
C ARG A 90 -6.66 0.65 -0.97
N ALA A 91 -5.96 0.20 0.06
CA ALA A 91 -6.27 -1.00 0.82
C ALA A 91 -6.62 -0.61 2.25
N GLU A 92 -7.68 -1.19 2.80
CA GLU A 92 -8.21 -0.88 4.12
C GLU A 92 -8.57 -2.17 4.85
N VAL A 93 -8.35 -2.18 6.15
CA VAL A 93 -8.93 -3.19 7.05
C VAL A 93 -10.08 -2.52 7.77
N VAL A 94 -11.30 -3.03 7.59
CA VAL A 94 -12.53 -2.53 8.21
C VAL A 94 -13.02 -3.50 9.29
N ASP A 95 -13.55 -2.95 10.37
CA ASP A 95 -14.25 -3.74 11.39
C ASP A 95 -15.69 -4.11 10.95
N ASP A 96 -16.36 -4.91 11.78
CA ASP A 96 -17.74 -5.37 11.59
C ASP A 96 -18.78 -4.23 11.55
N ARG A 97 -18.39 -3.03 11.99
CA ARG A 97 -19.22 -1.82 11.99
C ARG A 97 -18.86 -0.87 10.84
N GLY A 98 -17.93 -1.26 9.98
CA GLY A 98 -17.43 -0.46 8.85
C GLY A 98 -16.38 0.59 9.23
N GLY A 99 -15.86 0.56 10.45
CA GLY A 99 -14.80 1.44 10.91
C GLY A 99 -13.44 1.02 10.33
N ILE A 100 -12.68 1.99 9.82
CA ILE A 100 -11.33 1.72 9.28
C ILE A 100 -10.35 1.52 10.44
N ARG A 101 -9.76 0.32 10.52
CA ARG A 101 -8.75 -0.07 11.51
C ARG A 101 -7.34 0.16 11.02
N SER A 102 -7.10 -0.01 9.73
CA SER A 102 -5.84 0.28 9.06
C SER A 102 -6.09 0.69 7.62
N SER A 103 -5.22 1.51 7.05
CA SER A 103 -5.30 1.89 5.64
C SER A 103 -3.89 2.05 5.06
N ASP A 104 -3.78 1.69 3.78
CA ASP A 104 -2.67 2.06 2.92
C ASP A 104 -3.19 2.61 1.60
N ALA A 105 -2.43 3.50 0.99
CA ALA A 105 -2.74 3.99 -0.33
C ALA A 105 -1.47 4.27 -1.12
N VAL A 106 -1.49 3.89 -2.40
CA VAL A 106 -0.45 4.22 -3.36
C VAL A 106 -1.05 4.90 -4.57
N GLN A 107 -0.24 5.76 -5.19
CA GLN A 107 -0.52 6.35 -6.49
C GLN A 107 0.53 5.89 -7.47
N PHE A 108 0.13 5.44 -8.65
CA PHE A 108 1.04 4.98 -9.70
C PHE A 108 0.51 5.43 -11.06
N THR A 109 1.37 5.47 -12.07
CA THR A 109 0.95 5.75 -13.44
C THR A 109 0.96 4.48 -14.27
N ALA A 110 0.00 4.38 -15.20
CA ALA A 110 -0.06 3.33 -16.20
C ALA A 110 0.02 3.94 -17.61
N GLY A 111 0.73 3.27 -18.51
CA GLY A 111 0.83 3.62 -19.91
C GLY A 111 -0.26 2.94 -20.74
N PRO A 112 -0.41 3.31 -22.02
CA PRO A 112 -1.20 2.53 -22.95
C PRO A 112 -0.65 1.10 -23.06
N GLU A 113 -1.49 0.16 -23.50
CA GLU A 113 -1.07 -1.22 -23.77
C GLU A 113 0.19 -1.20 -24.67
N PRO A 114 1.23 -1.99 -24.37
CA PRO A 114 2.40 -2.09 -25.23
C PRO A 114 1.94 -2.38 -26.65
N VAL A 115 2.23 -1.48 -27.58
CA VAL A 115 2.15 -1.81 -28.99
C VAL A 115 3.26 -2.84 -29.23
N ASP A 116 2.88 -4.10 -29.43
CA ASP A 116 3.79 -5.13 -29.93
C ASP A 116 4.48 -4.58 -31.19
N MET A 117 5.78 -4.30 -31.08
CA MET A 117 6.64 -3.87 -32.19
C MET A 117 7.34 -5.08 -32.79
#